data_AF-A0A7X7JWB7-F1
#
_entry.id   AF-A0A7X7JWB7-F1
#
_cell.length_a   1.000
_cell.length_b   1.000
_cell.length_c   1.000
_cell.angle_alpha   90.00
_cell.angle_beta   90.00
_cell.angle_gamma   90.00
#
_symmetry.space_group_name_H-M   'P 1'
#
loop_
_entity.id
_entity.type
_entity.pdbx_description
1 polymer ?
#
loop_
_entity_poly.entity_id
_entity_poly.type
_entity_poly.pdbx_seq_one_letter_code
_entity_poly.pdbx_strand_id
1 'polypeptide(L)'
;MTETTTDVQEAVDTTTQRQWVTIVWDDPVNLMSYVAYVFQDYFKYPSSKAEQLMLKVHNEGKAVVSTGNREEMERDVMAMQNYSLWATMEPA
;
A
#
# COMPACT_ATOMS: atom_id res chain seq x y z
N MET A 1 -14.73 40.39 -9.04
CA MET A 1 -13.99 40.54 -7.76
C MET A 1 -14.93 40.04 -6.68
N THR A 2 -14.39 39.30 -5.69
CA THR A 2 -15.04 38.49 -4.63
C THR A 2 -15.63 37.16 -5.12
N GLU A 3 -14.88 36.04 -5.08
CA GLU A 3 -14.49 35.21 -3.91
C GLU A 3 -15.67 34.48 -3.27
N THR A 4 -15.69 33.15 -3.40
CA THR A 4 -16.33 32.27 -2.42
C THR A 4 -15.56 30.96 -2.38
N THR A 5 -14.60 30.96 -1.46
CA THR A 5 -13.90 29.84 -0.84
C THR A 5 -14.83 28.65 -0.63
N THR A 6 -14.51 27.51 -1.24
CA THR A 6 -15.13 26.23 -0.89
C THR A 6 -14.44 25.67 0.34
N ASP A 7 -15.19 25.78 1.42
CA ASP A 7 -15.11 25.19 2.75
C ASP A 7 -14.27 23.90 2.84
N VAL A 8 -13.15 23.98 3.57
CA VAL A 8 -12.38 22.84 4.06
C VAL A 8 -13.20 22.22 5.19
N GLN A 9 -13.84 21.10 4.91
CA GLN A 9 -14.62 20.37 5.89
C GLN A 9 -13.68 19.56 6.80
N GLU A 10 -13.11 20.25 7.79
CA GLU A 10 -12.35 19.65 8.88
C GLU A 10 -13.34 19.05 9.90
N ALA A 11 -13.84 17.85 9.59
CA ALA A 11 -14.60 17.06 10.55
C ALA A 11 -13.64 16.48 11.59
N VAL A 12 -13.62 17.10 12.76
CA VAL A 12 -12.99 16.56 13.98
C VAL A 12 -13.79 15.34 14.43
N ASP A 13 -13.47 14.19 13.84
CA ASP A 13 -13.98 12.88 14.25
C ASP A 13 -13.05 12.34 15.34
N THR A 14 -13.61 12.06 16.51
CA THR A 14 -12.98 11.39 17.65
C THR A 14 -12.47 10.02 17.20
N THR A 15 -11.22 9.99 16.74
CA THR A 15 -10.71 9.00 15.80
C THR A 15 -10.21 7.77 16.54
N THR A 16 -11.03 6.71 16.56
CA THR A 16 -10.42 5.38 16.36
C THR A 16 -9.70 5.50 15.04
N GLN A 17 -8.37 5.63 15.04
CA GLN A 17 -7.62 5.76 13.79
C GLN A 17 -7.99 4.54 12.94
N ARG A 18 -8.83 4.75 11.92
CA ARG A 18 -9.25 3.68 11.03
C ARG A 18 -7.96 3.15 10.44
N GLN A 19 -7.64 1.90 10.75
CA GLN A 19 -6.45 1.27 10.21
C GLN A 19 -6.70 1.07 8.72
N TRP A 20 -5.69 1.36 7.91
CA TRP A 20 -5.70 1.09 6.47
C TRP A 20 -4.64 0.06 6.18
N VAL A 21 -4.85 -0.71 5.11
CA VAL A 21 -3.90 -1.70 4.62
C VAL A 21 -3.47 -1.36 3.20
N THR A 22 -2.20 -1.59 2.89
CA THR A 22 -1.69 -1.58 1.51
C THR A 22 -1.68 -3.01 0.99
N ILE A 23 -2.30 -3.22 -0.16
CA ILE A 23 -2.45 -4.51 -0.83
C ILE A 23 -1.68 -4.46 -2.14
N VAL A 24 -0.82 -5.45 -2.37
CA VAL A 24 -0.15 -5.69 -3.65
C VAL A 24 -0.85 -6.84 -4.36
N TRP A 25 -1.10 -6.67 -5.66
CA TRP A 25 -1.81 -7.61 -6.50
C TRP A 25 -0.83 -8.38 -7.41
N ASP A 26 -1.21 -9.59 -7.77
CA ASP A 26 -0.46 -10.38 -8.76
C ASP A 26 -0.62 -9.77 -10.15
N ASP A 27 0.47 -9.71 -10.90
CA ASP A 27 0.49 -9.15 -12.24
C ASP A 27 1.35 -10.01 -13.17
N PRO A 28 1.03 -10.09 -14.48
CA PRO A 28 1.75 -10.94 -15.41
C PRO A 28 3.09 -10.34 -15.89
N VAL A 29 3.45 -9.13 -15.44
CA VAL A 29 4.60 -8.36 -15.95
C VAL A 29 5.81 -8.54 -15.06
N ASN A 30 5.63 -8.52 -13.74
CA ASN A 30 6.69 -8.55 -12.76
C ASN A 30 7.09 -9.98 -12.36
N LEU A 31 8.39 -10.22 -12.25
CA LEU A 31 8.93 -11.49 -11.77
C LEU A 31 8.78 -11.60 -10.25
N MET A 32 8.54 -12.81 -9.75
CA MET A 32 8.54 -13.14 -8.31
C MET A 32 9.77 -12.59 -7.57
N SER A 33 10.95 -12.78 -8.15
CA SER A 33 12.20 -12.30 -7.56
C SER A 33 12.25 -10.78 -7.44
N TYR A 34 11.61 -10.06 -8.36
CA TYR A 34 11.52 -8.61 -8.32
C TYR A 34 10.53 -8.15 -7.25
N VAL A 35 9.35 -8.76 -7.17
CA VAL A 35 8.36 -8.48 -6.11
C VAL A 35 8.97 -8.69 -4.71
N ALA A 36 9.66 -9.81 -4.51
CA ALA A 36 10.38 -10.09 -3.26
C ALA A 36 11.52 -9.09 -2.99
N TYR A 37 12.22 -8.62 -4.02
CA TYR A 37 13.23 -7.57 -3.88
C TYR A 37 12.59 -6.24 -3.44
N VAL A 38 11.49 -5.81 -4.05
CA VAL A 38 10.79 -4.57 -3.68
C VAL A 38 10.32 -4.62 -2.22
N PHE A 39 9.85 -5.78 -1.75
CA PHE A 39 9.46 -5.94 -0.34
C PHE A 39 10.64 -5.82 0.63
N GLN A 40 11.85 -6.22 0.22
CA GLN A 40 13.07 -6.02 1.01
C GLN A 40 13.57 -4.59 0.92
N ASP A 41 13.53 -3.98 -0.27
CA ASP A 41 14.07 -2.65 -0.50
C ASP A 41 13.19 -1.56 0.11
N TYR A 42 11.87 -1.58 -0.12
CA TYR A 42 10.99 -0.54 0.37
C TYR A 42 10.55 -0.77 1.83
N PHE A 43 9.92 -1.92 2.10
CA PHE A 43 9.38 -2.24 3.43
C PHE A 43 10.44 -2.75 4.42
N LYS A 44 11.69 -2.92 3.97
CA LYS A 44 12.80 -3.41 4.81
C LYS A 44 12.51 -4.76 5.46
N TYR A 45 11.68 -5.58 4.82
CA TYR A 45 11.38 -6.91 5.33
C TYR A 45 12.58 -7.86 5.19
N PRO A 46 12.77 -8.78 6.14
CA PRO A 46 13.74 -9.84 5.97
C PRO A 46 13.36 -10.71 4.77
N SER A 47 14.37 -11.26 4.09
CA SER A 47 14.19 -12.09 2.88
C SER A 47 13.11 -13.16 3.03
N SER A 48 13.06 -13.86 4.18
CA SER A 48 12.05 -14.88 4.46
C SER A 48 10.61 -14.35 4.49
N LYS A 49 10.38 -13.14 5.01
CA LYS A 49 9.05 -12.51 5.02
C LYS A 49 8.67 -11.99 3.63
N ALA A 50 9.64 -11.40 2.93
CA ALA A 50 9.42 -10.95 1.56
C ALA A 50 9.06 -12.10 0.61
N GLU A 51 9.73 -13.24 0.74
CA GLU A 51 9.42 -14.45 -0.02
C GLU A 51 8.02 -14.99 0.29
N GLN A 52 7.64 -15.04 1.58
CA GLN A 52 6.29 -15.46 1.98
C GLN A 52 5.20 -14.53 1.42
N LEU A 53 5.39 -13.21 1.49
CA LEU A 53 4.43 -12.25 0.94
C LEU A 53 4.35 -12.35 -0.58
N MET A 54 5.49 -12.52 -1.26
CA MET A 54 5.53 -12.73 -2.70
C MET A 54 4.77 -14.01 -3.09
N LEU A 55 5.01 -15.12 -2.40
CA LEU A 55 4.29 -16.38 -2.65
C LEU A 55 2.79 -16.21 -2.41
N LYS A 56 2.41 -15.39 -1.43
CA LYS A 56 1.02 -15.06 -1.17
C LYS A 56 0.40 -14.27 -2.32
N VAL A 57 1.09 -13.24 -2.83
CA VAL A 57 0.65 -12.51 -4.03
C VAL A 57 0.43 -13.49 -5.18
N HIS A 58 1.41 -14.35 -5.48
CA HIS A 58 1.31 -15.28 -6.60
C HIS A 58 0.19 -16.32 -6.47
N ASN A 59 0.02 -16.91 -5.29
CA ASN A 59 -0.94 -18.00 -5.10
C ASN A 59 -2.37 -17.50 -4.83
N GLU A 60 -2.52 -16.38 -4.11
CA GLU A 60 -3.82 -15.84 -3.70
C GLU A 60 -4.28 -14.65 -4.56
N GLY A 61 -3.44 -14.21 -5.50
CA GLY A 61 -3.69 -13.05 -6.37
C GLY A 61 -3.47 -11.70 -5.67
N LYS A 62 -3.26 -11.68 -4.35
CA LYS A 62 -2.99 -10.47 -3.57
C LYS A 62 -2.34 -10.75 -2.21
N ALA A 63 -1.66 -9.76 -1.65
CA ALA A 63 -1.20 -9.79 -0.27
C ALA A 63 -1.25 -8.41 0.39
N VAL A 64 -1.61 -8.38 1.67
CA VAL A 64 -1.43 -7.19 2.52
C VAL A 64 0.05 -7.08 2.87
N VAL A 65 0.67 -5.97 2.47
CA VAL A 65 2.11 -5.72 2.67
C VAL A 65 2.40 -4.73 3.78
N SER A 66 1.47 -3.85 4.12
CA SER A 66 1.63 -2.82 5.14
C SER A 66 0.28 -2.49 5.80
N THR A 67 0.32 -1.97 7.02
CA THR A 67 -0.86 -1.55 7.78
C THR A 67 -0.51 -0.33 8.62
N GLY A 68 -1.34 0.71 8.58
CA GLY A 68 -1.05 1.96 9.27
C GLY A 68 -2.20 2.98 9.17
N ASN A 69 -1.85 4.26 9.32
CA ASN A 69 -2.80 5.34 9.02
C ASN A 69 -2.98 5.49 7.50
N ARG A 70 -3.98 6.27 7.10
CA ARG A 70 -4.30 6.46 5.69
C ARG A 70 -3.14 7.09 4.92
N GLU A 71 -2.49 8.09 5.50
CA GLU A 71 -1.40 8.84 4.86
C GLU A 71 -0.16 7.96 4.62
N GLU A 72 0.13 7.02 5.53
CA GLU A 72 1.15 5.99 5.36
C GLU A 72 0.81 5.05 4.21
N MET A 73 -0.42 4.55 4.16
CA MET A 73 -0.82 3.63 3.08
C MET A 73 -0.85 4.32 1.72
N GLU A 74 -1.25 5.60 1.66
CA GLU A 74 -1.17 6.40 0.43
C GLU A 74 0.28 6.51 -0.08
N ARG A 75 1.24 6.74 0.83
CA ARG A 75 2.68 6.76 0.48
C ARG A 75 3.16 5.39 0.00
N ASP A 76 2.77 4.31 0.67
CA ASP A 76 3.16 2.96 0.30
C ASP A 76 2.61 2.59 -1.08
N VAL A 77 1.34 2.90 -1.37
CA VAL A 77 0.73 2.67 -2.70
C VAL A 77 1.46 3.46 -3.78
N MET A 78 1.74 4.75 -3.55
CA MET A 78 2.50 5.56 -4.52
C MET A 78 3.90 5.00 -4.77
N ALA A 79 4.58 4.52 -3.72
CA ALA A 79 5.87 3.87 -3.87
C ALA A 79 5.77 2.59 -4.71
N MET A 80 4.78 1.73 -4.44
CA MET A 80 4.58 0.50 -5.22
C MET A 80 4.31 0.80 -6.70
N GLN A 81 3.53 1.83 -7.01
CA GLN A 81 3.32 2.31 -8.39
C GLN A 81 4.65 2.76 -9.03
N ASN A 82 5.53 3.45 -8.29
CA ASN A 82 6.86 3.82 -8.78
C ASN A 82 7.76 2.59 -9.02
N TYR A 83 7.59 1.51 -8.25
CA TYR A 83 8.25 0.23 -8.52
C TYR A 83 7.59 -0.57 -9.65
N SER A 84 6.58 -0.02 -10.34
CA SER A 84 5.77 -0.69 -11.36
C SER A 84 5.00 -1.91 -10.84
N LEU A 85 4.69 -1.94 -9.54
CA LEU A 85 3.82 -2.95 -8.94
C LEU A 85 2.39 -2.42 -8.82
N TRP A 86 1.42 -3.28 -9.07
CA TRP A 86 0.03 -2.93 -8.82
C TRP A 86 -0.27 -3.00 -7.32
N ALA A 87 -0.54 -1.85 -6.71
CA ALA A 87 -1.02 -1.77 -5.33
C ALA A 87 -2.29 -0.91 -5.18
N THR A 88 -3.07 -1.22 -4.17
CA THR A 88 -4.24 -0.46 -3.70
C THR A 88 -4.22 -0.33 -2.18
N MET A 89 -5.00 0.58 -1.63
CA MET A 89 -5.25 0.67 -0.18
C MET A 89 -6.74 0.53 0.14
N GLU A 90 -7.06 -0.07 1.27
CA GLU A 90 -8.43 -0.18 1.77
C GLU A 90 -8.47 -0.05 3.30
N PRO A 91 -9.61 0.37 3.88
CA PRO A 91 -9.82 0.26 5.32
C PRO A 91 -9.69 -1.19 5.78
N ALA A 92 -8.99 -1.42 6.89
CA ALA A 92 -8.75 -2.74 7.49
C ALA A 92 -10.02 -3.35 8.12
#